data_AF-A0A3S0R8D6-F1
#
_entry.id   AF-A0A3S0R8D6-F1
#
_cell.length_a   1.000
_cell.length_b   1.000
_cell.length_c   1.000
_cell.angle_alpha   90.00
_cell.angle_beta   90.00
_cell.angle_gamma   90.00
#
_symmetry.space_group_name_H-M   'P 1'
#
loop_
_entity.id
_entity.type
_entity.pdbx_description
1 polymer ?
#
loop_
_entity_poly.entity_id
_entity_poly.type
_entity_poly.pdbx_seq_one_letter_code
_entity_poly.pdbx_strand_id
1 'polypeptide(L)'
;MQADNKILDDLARVAGGALGAFSSLREEAEGQVRAQLERILSRMDVVSREEFDAVRAIATKAREEQEAMAERLAVLEAQLAALTGAKATADIADPGPAAGDTP
;
A
#
# COMPACT_ATOMS: atom_id res chain seq x y z
N MET A 1 20.29 -72.05 -11.25
CA MET A 1 19.29 -70.95 -11.31
C MET A 1 18.96 -70.32 -9.94
N GLN A 2 19.87 -70.32 -8.96
CA GLN A 2 19.61 -69.73 -7.61
C GLN A 2 20.54 -68.56 -7.26
N ALA A 3 21.68 -68.40 -7.96
CA ALA A 3 22.61 -67.30 -7.74
C ALA A 3 22.14 -66.00 -8.41
N ASP A 4 21.49 -66.10 -9.57
CA ASP A 4 21.02 -64.94 -10.35
C ASP A 4 19.90 -64.17 -9.63
N ASN A 5 19.05 -64.87 -8.86
CA ASN A 5 17.97 -64.23 -8.11
C ASN A 5 18.45 -63.41 -6.91
N LYS A 6 19.59 -63.76 -6.29
CA LYS A 6 20.11 -63.04 -5.12
C LYS A 6 20.73 -61.68 -5.48
N ILE A 7 21.46 -61.62 -6.58
CA ILE A 7 22.07 -60.36 -7.05
C ILE A 7 20.99 -59.37 -7.49
N LEU A 8 19.92 -59.87 -8.13
CA LEU A 8 18.77 -59.05 -8.51
C LEU A 8 17.97 -58.57 -7.28
N ASP A 9 17.84 -59.38 -6.23
CA ASP A 9 17.15 -59.02 -4.98
C ASP A 9 17.92 -57.95 -4.17
N ASP A 10 19.24 -58.10 -4.05
CA ASP A 10 20.09 -57.10 -3.39
C ASP A 10 20.10 -55.78 -4.17
N LEU A 11 20.12 -55.83 -5.50
CA LEU A 11 20.00 -54.63 -6.34
C LEU A 11 18.62 -53.98 -6.20
N ALA A 12 17.54 -54.75 -6.13
CA ALA A 12 16.20 -54.23 -5.91
C ALA A 12 16.06 -53.58 -4.52
N ARG A 13 16.70 -54.16 -3.51
CA ARG A 13 16.73 -53.60 -2.14
C ARG A 13 17.52 -52.31 -2.06
N VAL A 14 18.69 -52.25 -2.72
CA VAL A 14 19.50 -51.03 -2.80
C VAL A 14 18.81 -49.97 -3.65
N ALA A 15 18.19 -50.35 -4.78
CA ALA A 15 17.43 -49.43 -5.62
C ALA A 15 16.21 -48.86 -4.88
N GLY A 16 15.46 -49.69 -4.16
CA GLY A 16 14.34 -49.25 -3.31
C GLY A 16 14.79 -48.31 -2.19
N GLY A 17 15.92 -48.62 -1.53
CA GLY A 17 16.51 -47.76 -0.50
C GLY A 17 17.07 -46.44 -1.04
N ALA A 18 17.71 -46.46 -2.22
CA ALA A 18 18.30 -45.29 -2.85
C ALA A 18 17.23 -44.34 -3.43
N LEU A 19 16.15 -44.88 -4.00
CA LEU A 19 15.02 -44.07 -4.47
C LEU A 19 14.32 -43.36 -3.30
N GLY A 20 14.15 -44.05 -2.16
CA GLY A 20 13.59 -43.46 -0.94
C GLY A 20 14.47 -42.36 -0.33
N ALA A 21 15.79 -42.60 -0.22
CA ALA A 21 16.74 -41.60 0.27
C ALA A 21 16.88 -40.39 -0.67
N PHE A 22 16.80 -40.60 -1.98
CA PHE A 22 16.82 -39.51 -2.95
C PHE A 22 15.57 -38.64 -2.86
N SER A 23 14.40 -39.24 -2.64
CA SER A 23 13.16 -38.48 -2.45
C SER A 23 13.20 -37.60 -1.18
N SER A 24 13.76 -38.08 -0.07
CA SER A 24 13.88 -37.28 1.15
C SER A 24 14.91 -36.16 1.02
N LEU A 25 16.07 -36.44 0.41
CA LEU A 25 17.08 -35.43 0.10
C LEU A 25 16.55 -34.34 -0.82
N ARG A 26 15.72 -34.72 -1.80
CA ARG A 26 15.05 -33.78 -2.69
C ARG A 26 14.08 -32.87 -1.92
N GLU A 27 13.27 -33.45 -1.04
CA GLU A 27 12.29 -32.69 -0.25
C GLU A 27 12.98 -31.71 0.71
N GLU A 28 14.09 -32.13 1.34
CA GLU A 28 14.94 -31.26 2.15
C GLU A 28 15.59 -30.13 1.33
N ALA A 29 16.08 -30.44 0.12
CA ALA A 29 16.66 -29.45 -0.77
C ALA A 29 15.62 -28.43 -1.25
N GLU A 30 14.41 -28.86 -1.63
CA GLU A 30 13.31 -27.98 -2.02
C GLU A 30 12.92 -27.06 -0.85
N GLY A 31 12.86 -27.58 0.37
CA GLY A 31 12.63 -26.78 1.58
C GLY A 31 13.71 -25.73 1.84
N GLN A 32 14.99 -26.11 1.70
CA GLN A 32 16.11 -25.16 1.87
C GLN A 32 16.14 -24.07 0.80
N VAL A 33 15.83 -24.42 -0.46
CA VAL A 33 15.75 -23.45 -1.56
C VAL A 33 14.61 -22.46 -1.30
N ARG A 34 13.43 -22.95 -0.90
CA ARG A 34 12.29 -22.07 -0.57
C ARG A 34 12.63 -21.11 0.56
N ALA A 35 13.25 -21.60 1.64
CA ALA A 35 13.68 -20.77 2.76
C ALA A 35 14.74 -19.73 2.37
N GLN A 36 15.65 -20.05 1.44
CA GLN A 36 16.60 -19.07 0.90
C GLN A 36 15.90 -18.02 0.03
N LEU A 37 14.97 -18.41 -0.84
CA LEU A 37 14.21 -17.48 -1.66
C LEU A 37 13.40 -16.52 -0.79
N GLU A 38 12.70 -17.02 0.23
CA GLU A 38 11.94 -16.19 1.17
C GLU A 38 12.85 -15.22 1.94
N ARG A 39 14.07 -15.65 2.30
CA ARG A 39 15.10 -14.79 2.91
C ARG A 39 15.65 -13.73 1.94
N ILE A 40 15.75 -14.05 0.64
CA ILE A 40 16.18 -13.08 -0.38
C ILE A 40 15.05 -12.08 -0.65
N LEU A 41 13.81 -12.55 -0.83
CA LEU A 41 12.65 -11.70 -1.06
C LEU A 41 12.35 -10.76 0.11
N SER A 42 12.60 -11.19 1.35
CA SER A 42 12.50 -10.32 2.53
C SER A 42 13.67 -9.34 2.69
N ARG A 43 14.80 -9.58 2.01
CA ARG A 43 15.95 -8.65 1.97
C ARG A 43 15.90 -7.71 0.79
N MET A 44 15.24 -8.10 -0.29
CA MET A 44 14.87 -7.21 -1.37
C MET A 44 13.69 -6.38 -0.85
N ASP A 45 13.71 -5.06 -1.04
CA ASP A 45 12.61 -4.16 -0.63
C ASP A 45 11.33 -4.40 -1.49
N VAL A 46 10.80 -5.62 -1.46
CA VAL A 46 9.64 -6.05 -2.23
C VAL A 46 8.40 -5.72 -1.42
N VAL A 47 7.68 -4.70 -1.86
CA VAL A 47 6.38 -4.35 -1.29
C VAL A 47 5.42 -5.50 -1.54
N SER A 48 4.82 -6.03 -0.49
CA SER A 48 3.81 -7.08 -0.64
C SER A 48 2.61 -6.52 -1.41
N ARG A 49 1.90 -7.39 -2.12
CA ARG A 49 0.72 -6.96 -2.88
C ARG A 49 -0.35 -6.33 -1.97
N GLU A 50 -0.48 -6.84 -0.76
CA GLU A 50 -1.43 -6.34 0.24
C GLU A 50 -1.07 -4.93 0.73
N GLU A 51 0.21 -4.67 1.04
CA GLU A 51 0.67 -3.33 1.40
C GLU A 51 0.49 -2.33 0.25
N PHE A 52 0.76 -2.77 -0.99
CA PHE A 52 0.52 -1.95 -2.17
C PHE A 52 -0.96 -1.58 -2.31
N ASP A 53 -1.86 -2.56 -2.19
CA ASP A 53 -3.31 -2.33 -2.30
C ASP A 53 -3.82 -1.43 -1.16
N ALA A 54 -3.29 -1.60 0.06
CA ALA A 54 -3.62 -0.75 1.21
C ALA A 54 -3.18 0.72 0.98
N VAL A 55 -1.94 0.95 0.56
CA VAL A 55 -1.43 2.30 0.28
C VAL A 55 -2.18 2.92 -0.90
N ARG A 56 -2.50 2.13 -1.93
CA ARG A 56 -3.30 2.60 -3.06
C ARG A 56 -4.69 3.06 -2.63
N ALA A 57 -5.36 2.31 -1.74
CA ALA A 57 -6.66 2.71 -1.21
C ALA A 57 -6.58 4.02 -0.41
N ILE A 58 -5.54 4.18 0.42
CA ILE A 58 -5.30 5.42 1.16
C ILE A 58 -5.04 6.58 0.21
N ALA A 59 -4.22 6.39 -0.83
CA ALA A 59 -3.89 7.42 -1.80
C ALA A 59 -5.13 7.88 -2.59
N THR A 60 -6.00 6.95 -3.00
CA THR A 60 -7.26 7.28 -3.67
C THR A 60 -8.15 8.10 -2.75
N LYS A 61 -8.39 7.62 -1.52
CA LYS A 61 -9.22 8.31 -0.54
C LYS A 61 -8.69 9.71 -0.21
N ALA A 62 -7.37 9.85 -0.07
CA ALA A 62 -6.74 11.15 0.18
C ALA A 62 -6.98 12.15 -0.97
N ARG A 63 -6.98 11.69 -2.23
CA ARG A 63 -7.30 12.56 -3.38
C ARG A 63 -8.75 13.01 -3.38
N GLU A 64 -9.68 12.10 -3.12
CA GLU A 64 -11.10 12.43 -2.99
C GLU A 64 -11.36 13.45 -1.87
N GLU A 65 -10.76 13.23 -0.70
CA GLU A 65 -10.87 14.15 0.43
C GLU A 65 -10.21 15.51 0.13
N GLN A 66 -9.09 15.53 -0.60
CA GLN A 66 -8.42 16.77 -1.01
C GLN A 66 -9.31 17.62 -1.93
N GLU A 67 -9.98 17.00 -2.90
CA GLU A 67 -10.90 17.69 -3.80
C GLU A 67 -12.10 18.28 -3.05
N ALA A 68 -12.70 17.49 -2.15
CA ALA A 68 -13.81 17.96 -1.31
C ALA A 68 -13.40 19.10 -0.37
N MET A 69 -12.18 19.07 0.18
CA MET A 69 -11.65 20.19 0.98
C MET A 69 -11.40 21.44 0.14
N ALA A 70 -10.87 21.28 -1.08
CA ALA A 70 -10.62 22.40 -1.98
C ALA A 70 -11.92 23.12 -2.38
N GLU A 71 -13.00 22.36 -2.64
CA GLU A 71 -14.32 22.94 -2.92
C GLU A 71 -14.85 23.75 -1.71
N ARG A 72 -14.77 23.17 -0.50
CA ARG A 72 -15.18 23.87 0.73
C ARG A 72 -14.37 25.13 0.98
N LEU A 73 -13.06 25.08 0.72
CA LEU A 73 -12.19 26.26 0.84
C LEU A 73 -12.60 27.34 -0.14
N ALA A 74 -12.84 27.02 -1.40
CA ALA A 74 -13.28 28.00 -2.39
C ALA A 74 -14.60 28.69 -1.99
N VAL A 75 -15.56 27.92 -1.44
CA VAL A 75 -16.83 28.47 -0.93
C VAL A 75 -16.59 29.39 0.26
N LEU A 76 -15.76 28.99 1.22
CA LEU A 76 -15.44 29.82 2.39
C LEU A 76 -14.68 31.10 2.02
N GLU A 77 -13.71 31.00 1.11
CA GLU A 77 -12.96 32.14 0.59
C GLU A 77 -13.89 33.13 -0.11
N ALA A 78 -14.84 32.65 -0.91
CA ALA A 78 -15.84 33.51 -1.56
C ALA A 78 -16.76 34.20 -0.54
N GLN A 79 -17.21 33.49 0.49
CA GLN A 79 -18.03 34.08 1.56
C GLN A 79 -17.25 35.14 2.34
N LEU A 80 -15.97 34.87 2.65
CA LEU A 80 -15.12 35.82 3.37
C LEU A 80 -14.84 37.07 2.53
N ALA A 81 -14.59 36.91 1.23
CA ALA A 81 -14.46 38.03 0.30
C ALA A 81 -15.75 38.89 0.25
N ALA A 82 -16.92 38.25 0.23
CA ALA A 82 -18.20 38.96 0.25
C ALA A 82 -18.41 39.73 1.56
N LEU A 83 -18.11 39.12 2.72
CA LEU A 83 -18.27 39.76 4.03
C LEU A 83 -17.30 40.93 4.23
N THR A 84 -16.04 40.75 3.83
CA THR A 84 -15.02 41.81 3.94
C THR A 84 -15.28 42.95 2.96
N GLY A 85 -15.71 42.65 1.73
CA GLY A 85 -16.12 43.66 0.75
C GLY A 85 -17.37 44.42 1.17
N ALA A 86 -18.38 43.73 1.70
CA ALA A 86 -19.61 44.36 2.21
C ALA A 86 -19.33 45.30 3.40
N LYS A 87 -18.42 44.92 4.30
CA LYS A 87 -17.99 45.78 5.41
C LYS A 87 -17.30 47.04 4.90
N ALA A 88 -16.41 46.93 3.92
CA ALA A 88 -15.73 48.09 3.34
C ALA A 88 -16.71 49.06 2.67
N THR A 89 -17.75 48.56 1.99
CA THR A 89 -18.79 49.42 1.41
C THR A 89 -19.70 50.07 2.45
N ALA A 90 -19.96 49.40 3.58
CA ALA A 90 -20.76 49.96 4.67
C ALA A 90 -20.02 51.09 5.41
N ASP A 91 -18.72 50.95 5.66
CA ASP A 91 -17.89 51.99 6.29
C ASP A 91 -17.74 53.25 5.40
N ILE A 92 -17.87 53.14 4.08
CA ILE A 92 -17.83 54.29 3.15
C ILE A 92 -19.19 54.98 3.04
N ALA A 93 -20.29 54.25 3.27
CA ALA A 93 -21.66 54.74 3.11
C ALA A 93 -22.23 55.44 4.35
N ASP A 94 -21.51 55.45 5.48
CA ASP A 94 -21.83 56.28 6.65
C ASP A 94 -20.94 57.53 6.67
N PRO A 95 -21.24 58.59 5.90
CA PRO A 95 -20.73 59.90 6.20
C PRO A 95 -21.39 60.30 7.52
N GLY A 96 -20.67 60.11 8.63
CA GLY A 96 -21.14 60.46 9.97
C GLY A 96 -21.82 61.83 9.97
N PRO A 97 -22.86 62.02 10.82
CA PRO A 97 -23.81 63.12 10.70
C PRO A 97 -23.06 64.43 10.57
N ALA A 98 -23.17 65.05 9.39
CA ALA A 98 -22.63 66.37 9.13
C ALA A 98 -23.16 67.30 10.22
N ALA A 99 -22.29 67.60 11.18
CA ALA A 99 -22.56 68.52 12.26
C ALA A 99 -23.05 69.83 11.64
N GLY A 100 -24.20 70.27 12.11
CA GLY A 100 -25.05 71.24 11.46
C GLY A 100 -24.39 72.55 11.10
N ASP A 101 -24.99 73.18 10.07
CA ASP A 101 -25.55 74.53 10.13
C ASP A 101 -25.21 75.25 11.45
N THR A 102 -24.47 76.34 11.47
CA THR A 102 -24.88 77.72 11.10
C THR A 102 -23.83 78.68 11.67
N PRO A 103 -23.88 80.01 11.43
CA PRO A 103 -24.49 80.77 10.34
C PRO A 103 -23.46 81.51 9.45
#